data_AF-A0A835Z7H9-F1
#
_entry.id   AF-A0A835Z7H9-F1
#
_cell.length_a   1.000
_cell.length_b   1.000
_cell.length_c   1.000
_cell.angle_alpha   90.00
_cell.angle_beta   90.00
_cell.angle_gamma   90.00
#
_symmetry.space_group_name_H-M   'P 1'
#
loop_
_entity.id
_entity.type
_entity.pdbx_description
1 polymer ?
#
loop_
_entity_poly.entity_id
_entity_poly.type
_entity_poly.pdbx_seq_one_letter_code
_entity_poly.pdbx_strand_id
1 'polypeptide(L)'
;MPLVTGDTVEECTACVSAIYDDFDFIDKNGFILAQVDAIMKCKTQSRPYPDFLPESETRVYLRDYPDYAYDTAHGVIFNVTTKQIIQPVHGQVNLKGDSVYVHIEGLRACTPKPIYANVSVDHISRDHTDHRLENLRWAPASLQCKNRHTKESLDTSAIQAKKDGEEWKTYKTRKEFVQSLGLPYLPSCANLSTAISNGVKFHGHRVRNLTPTGIGQLRPIPASVVGIDGYQATEFGGYIRRPNGTYTHGSKESRCHYYKINIDGSPYKVHILTTYAFHGSKPSPNSQSNHKRGAANGPADARDLEWVTRSENVQHAHDVGLNTSSRAVVAISDNTTKRFSSSLDAVRYFKARGIKVDNSAITKSCNGKQKSHKGITWAYADGTTTSRKRKFIDDE
;
A
#
# COMPACT_ATOMS: atom_id res chain seq x y z
N MET A 1 13.35 24.06 43.76
CA MET A 1 13.32 22.75 44.44
C MET A 1 14.72 22.16 44.39
N PRO A 2 15.26 21.62 45.49
CA PRO A 2 16.63 21.11 45.50
C PRO A 2 16.69 19.76 44.76
N LEU A 3 17.81 19.52 44.07
CA LEU A 3 18.15 18.24 43.47
C LEU A 3 18.44 17.24 44.58
N VAL A 4 17.61 16.20 44.69
CA VAL A 4 17.84 15.06 45.59
C VAL A 4 18.66 14.03 44.80
N THR A 5 19.88 13.78 45.25
CA THR A 5 20.74 12.68 44.80
C THR A 5 20.55 11.53 45.79
N GLY A 6 19.66 10.60 45.47
CA GLY A 6 19.46 9.37 46.25
C GLY A 6 20.04 8.17 45.51
N ASP A 7 21.04 7.52 46.09
CA ASP A 7 21.76 6.37 45.53
C ASP A 7 21.15 5.02 45.93
N THR A 8 19.91 5.01 46.43
CA THR A 8 19.23 3.80 46.90
C THR A 8 17.90 3.55 46.19
N VAL A 9 17.59 2.27 45.95
CA VAL A 9 16.38 1.79 45.24
C VAL A 9 15.08 2.29 45.90
N GLU A 10 15.11 2.49 47.22
CA GLU A 10 13.96 2.97 48.00
C GLU A 10 13.65 4.45 47.73
N GLU A 11 14.66 5.28 47.47
CA GLU A 11 14.50 6.71 47.15
C GLU A 11 13.97 6.94 45.73
N CYS A 12 14.37 6.11 44.75
CA CYS A 12 13.78 6.15 43.41
C CYS A 12 12.30 5.75 43.41
N THR A 13 11.89 4.80 44.26
CA THR A 13 10.51 4.32 44.34
C THR A 13 9.57 5.41 44.89
N ALA A 14 10.06 6.24 45.81
CA ALA A 14 9.33 7.39 46.33
C ALA A 14 9.20 8.53 45.30
N CYS A 15 10.26 8.80 44.52
CA CYS A 15 10.23 9.82 43.46
C CYS A 15 9.29 9.43 42.30
N VAL A 16 9.22 8.14 41.95
CA VAL A 16 8.27 7.64 40.95
C VAL A 16 6.84 7.71 41.49
N SER A 17 6.57 7.36 42.74
CA SER A 17 5.21 7.45 43.29
C SER A 17 4.66 8.89 43.26
N ALA A 18 5.50 9.90 43.55
CA ALA A 18 5.10 11.30 43.54
C ALA A 18 4.82 11.91 42.15
N ILE A 19 5.33 11.31 41.07
CA ILE A 19 5.06 11.76 39.68
C ILE A 19 3.73 11.16 39.15
N TYR A 20 3.24 10.08 39.75
CA TYR A 20 2.10 9.31 39.24
C TYR A 20 0.77 9.56 39.96
N ASP A 21 0.75 10.33 41.05
CA ASP A 21 -0.48 10.72 41.77
C ASP A 21 -1.37 11.70 40.97
N ASP A 22 -0.88 12.27 39.85
CA ASP A 22 -1.64 13.19 38.97
C ASP A 22 -2.35 12.50 37.78
N PHE A 23 -2.23 11.18 37.62
CA PHE A 23 -2.90 10.43 36.55
C PHE A 23 -3.93 9.44 37.10
N ASP A 24 -5.17 9.90 37.15
CA ASP A 24 -6.36 9.23 37.70
C ASP A 24 -6.89 8.06 36.82
N PHE A 25 -5.99 7.16 36.37
CA PHE A 25 -6.40 5.99 35.57
C PHE A 25 -5.47 4.79 35.77
N ILE A 26 -5.56 4.16 36.94
CA ILE A 26 -4.95 2.85 37.21
C ILE A 26 -5.89 1.75 36.70
N ASP A 27 -5.48 1.05 35.63
CA ASP A 27 -6.01 -0.27 35.27
C ASP A 27 -5.52 -1.30 36.32
N LYS A 28 -6.47 -2.09 36.83
CA LYS A 28 -6.38 -3.04 37.95
C LYS A 28 -5.43 -4.24 37.73
N ASN A 29 -4.51 -4.20 36.78
CA ASN A 29 -3.76 -5.38 36.36
C ASN A 29 -2.22 -5.27 36.46
N GLY A 30 -1.65 -4.22 37.07
CA GLY A 30 -0.21 -4.18 37.38
C GLY A 30 0.74 -4.30 36.16
N PHE A 31 0.19 -4.10 34.95
CA PHE A 31 0.82 -4.48 33.69
C PHE A 31 2.06 -3.64 33.35
N ILE A 32 2.01 -2.34 33.68
CA ILE A 32 3.12 -1.41 33.40
C ILE A 32 4.27 -1.62 34.38
N LEU A 33 3.97 -1.82 35.68
CA LEU A 33 4.98 -2.07 36.70
C LEU A 33 5.75 -3.36 36.41
N ALA A 34 5.07 -4.45 36.04
CA ALA A 34 5.75 -5.71 35.71
C ALA A 34 6.67 -5.61 34.47
N GLN A 35 6.34 -4.76 33.48
CA GLN A 35 7.21 -4.52 32.32
C GLN A 35 8.44 -3.69 32.70
N VAL A 36 8.27 -2.62 33.48
CA VAL A 36 9.38 -1.79 33.97
C VAL A 36 10.32 -2.63 34.85
N ASP A 37 9.75 -3.46 35.73
CA ASP A 37 10.51 -4.33 36.63
C ASP A 37 11.28 -5.42 35.86
N ALA A 38 10.72 -5.96 34.77
CA ALA A 38 11.41 -6.89 33.88
C ALA A 38 12.55 -6.22 33.09
N ILE A 39 12.36 -4.98 32.63
CA ILE A 39 13.43 -4.18 31.97
C ILE A 39 14.58 -3.93 32.96
N MET A 40 14.26 -3.60 34.21
CA MET A 40 15.27 -3.34 35.25
C MET A 40 15.96 -4.63 35.73
N LYS A 41 15.26 -5.78 35.78
CA LYS A 41 15.85 -7.09 36.10
C LYS A 41 16.71 -7.67 34.98
N CYS A 42 16.39 -7.37 33.72
CA CYS A 42 17.24 -7.78 32.59
C CYS A 42 18.64 -7.13 32.67
N LYS A 43 18.75 -5.92 33.23
CA LYS A 43 20.03 -5.24 33.49
C LYS A 43 20.92 -5.92 34.54
N THR A 44 20.38 -6.83 35.36
CA THR A 44 21.09 -7.43 36.50
C THR A 44 21.37 -8.92 36.36
N GLN A 45 20.92 -9.57 35.27
CA GLN A 45 21.12 -11.00 35.02
C GLN A 45 21.81 -11.28 33.68
N SER A 46 22.98 -10.69 33.44
CA SER A 46 23.90 -11.22 32.42
C SER A 46 24.71 -12.38 33.02
N ARG A 47 24.71 -13.53 32.35
CA ARG A 47 25.65 -14.63 32.68
C ARG A 47 27.04 -14.23 32.17
N PRO A 48 28.13 -14.53 32.91
CA PRO A 48 29.47 -14.25 32.43
C PRO A 48 29.82 -15.19 31.26
N TYR A 49 30.07 -14.61 30.10
CA TYR A 49 30.72 -15.25 28.94
C TYR A 49 31.94 -14.39 28.57
N PRO A 50 32.99 -14.99 27.96
CA PRO A 50 34.35 -14.46 28.04
C PRO A 50 34.53 -13.14 27.28
N ASP A 51 35.31 -12.27 27.93
CA ASP A 51 35.63 -10.88 27.60
C ASP A 51 36.04 -10.66 26.14
N PHE A 52 35.19 -10.01 25.33
CA PHE A 52 35.66 -9.30 24.14
C PHE A 52 34.75 -8.11 23.78
N LEU A 53 35.33 -6.90 23.94
CA LEU A 53 34.94 -5.56 23.48
C LEU A 53 33.90 -4.78 24.32
N PRO A 54 34.05 -3.43 24.41
CA PRO A 54 33.29 -2.61 25.35
C PRO A 54 31.80 -2.76 25.07
N GLU A 55 31.14 -3.43 26.00
CA GLU A 55 29.71 -3.58 26.13
C GLU A 55 29.10 -2.18 26.19
N SER A 56 28.61 -1.66 25.07
CA SER A 56 27.50 -0.71 25.20
C SER A 56 26.38 -1.49 25.90
N GLU A 57 25.94 -1.03 27.07
CA GLU A 57 24.91 -1.65 27.94
C GLU A 57 23.57 -1.96 27.24
N THR A 58 23.46 -1.68 25.94
CA THR A 58 22.25 -1.74 25.13
C THR A 58 22.13 -3.02 24.29
N ARG A 59 23.10 -3.94 24.30
CA ARG A 59 23.07 -5.14 23.43
C ARG A 59 22.61 -6.41 24.13
N VAL A 60 21.68 -7.12 23.50
CA VAL A 60 21.13 -8.40 24.01
C VAL A 60 21.27 -9.48 22.94
N TYR A 61 21.89 -10.61 23.28
CA TYR A 61 22.04 -11.74 22.35
C TYR A 61 20.69 -12.35 21.96
N LEU A 62 20.55 -12.70 20.69
CA LEU A 62 19.36 -13.37 20.20
C LEU A 62 19.36 -14.85 20.62
N ARG A 63 18.28 -15.30 21.27
CA ARG A 63 18.17 -16.64 21.85
C ARG A 63 18.42 -17.76 20.84
N ASP A 64 17.84 -17.64 19.64
CA ASP A 64 17.92 -18.66 18.59
C ASP A 64 19.10 -18.41 17.62
N TYR A 65 19.79 -17.28 17.76
CA TYR A 65 20.85 -16.82 16.86
C TYR A 65 22.04 -16.27 17.66
N PRO A 66 22.84 -17.12 18.34
CA PRO A 66 23.85 -16.68 19.31
C PRO A 66 25.01 -15.85 18.70
N ASP A 67 25.22 -15.92 17.38
CA ASP A 67 26.22 -15.08 16.68
C ASP A 67 25.73 -13.65 16.42
N TYR A 68 24.53 -13.31 16.93
CA TYR A 68 23.86 -12.04 16.68
C TYR A 68 23.36 -11.44 17.98
N ALA A 69 23.42 -10.11 18.06
CA ALA A 69 22.90 -9.33 19.17
C ALA A 69 21.97 -8.23 18.64
N TYR A 70 20.95 -7.90 19.40
CA TYR A 70 20.04 -6.80 19.14
C TYR A 70 20.45 -5.59 19.98
N ASP A 71 20.63 -4.44 19.32
CA ASP A 71 20.92 -3.16 19.97
C ASP A 71 19.60 -2.46 20.32
N THR A 72 19.26 -2.46 21.60
CA THR A 72 17.99 -1.97 22.15
C THR A 72 17.79 -0.46 21.94
N ALA A 73 18.88 0.32 21.91
CA ALA A 73 18.83 1.78 21.75
C ALA A 73 18.60 2.20 20.29
N HIS A 74 19.12 1.42 19.35
CA HIS A 74 19.04 1.74 17.91
C HIS A 74 18.01 0.89 17.15
N GLY A 75 17.55 -0.21 17.73
CA GLY A 75 16.61 -1.12 17.08
C GLY A 75 17.22 -1.89 15.91
N VAL A 76 18.51 -2.22 15.96
CA VAL A 76 19.22 -2.92 14.88
C VAL A 76 19.79 -4.26 15.33
N ILE A 77 20.03 -5.16 14.38
CA ILE A 77 20.69 -6.45 14.64
C ILE A 77 22.15 -6.37 14.19
N PHE A 78 23.03 -6.79 15.07
CA PHE A 78 24.48 -6.80 14.91
C PHE A 78 24.98 -8.24 14.82
N ASN A 79 25.80 -8.54 13.81
CA ASN A 79 26.54 -9.80 13.75
C ASN A 79 27.79 -9.67 14.63
N VAL A 80 27.86 -10.44 15.70
CA VAL A 80 28.91 -10.37 16.71
C VAL A 80 30.26 -10.80 16.13
N THR A 81 30.25 -11.84 15.30
CA THR A 81 31.45 -12.40 14.67
C THR A 81 32.07 -11.44 13.65
N THR A 82 31.24 -10.86 12.77
CA THR A 82 31.74 -9.95 11.71
C THR A 82 31.84 -8.50 12.15
N LYS A 83 31.28 -8.16 13.31
CA LYS A 83 31.15 -6.80 13.84
C LYS A 83 30.37 -5.85 12.92
N GLN A 84 29.38 -6.36 12.20
CA GLN A 84 28.60 -5.59 11.23
C GLN A 84 27.13 -5.46 11.64
N ILE A 85 26.55 -4.28 11.37
CA ILE A 85 25.10 -4.06 11.45
C ILE A 85 24.45 -4.69 10.22
N ILE A 86 23.38 -5.45 10.43
CA ILE A 86 22.60 -6.07 9.37
C ILE A 86 21.46 -5.14 9.00
N GLN A 87 21.52 -4.59 7.79
CA GLN A 87 20.51 -3.65 7.30
C GLN A 87 19.21 -4.40 6.96
N PRO A 88 18.06 -4.02 7.54
CA PRO A 88 16.80 -4.67 7.25
C PRO A 88 16.26 -4.30 5.87
N VAL A 89 15.57 -5.25 5.23
CA VAL A 89 14.76 -5.06 4.02
C VAL A 89 13.30 -5.25 4.41
N HIS A 90 12.49 -4.19 4.34
CA HIS A 90 11.10 -4.18 4.80
C HIS A 90 10.93 -4.64 6.28
N GLY A 91 11.87 -4.26 7.14
CA GLY A 91 11.88 -4.64 8.57
C GLY A 91 12.30 -6.08 8.85
N GLN A 92 12.79 -6.81 7.84
CA GLN A 92 13.30 -8.19 7.96
C GLN A 92 14.81 -8.24 7.72
N VAL A 93 15.49 -9.20 8.35
CA VAL A 93 16.90 -9.53 8.10
C VAL A 93 17.06 -11.03 7.85
N ASN A 94 18.14 -11.41 7.14
CA ASN A 94 18.51 -12.81 6.98
C ASN A 94 19.54 -13.22 8.04
N LEU A 95 19.17 -14.13 8.94
CA LEU A 95 20.05 -14.70 9.96
C LEU A 95 20.23 -16.19 9.66
N LYS A 96 21.45 -16.60 9.29
CA LYS A 96 21.78 -18.01 8.93
C LYS A 96 20.84 -18.66 7.91
N GLY A 97 20.29 -17.90 6.97
CA GLY A 97 19.36 -18.39 5.96
C GLY A 97 17.89 -18.11 6.27
N ASP A 98 17.54 -17.81 7.52
CA ASP A 98 16.16 -17.52 7.93
C ASP A 98 15.83 -16.03 7.76
N SER A 99 14.66 -15.73 7.19
CA SER A 99 14.13 -14.36 7.17
C SER A 99 13.33 -14.10 8.45
N VAL A 100 13.82 -13.19 9.29
CA VAL A 100 13.20 -12.85 10.58
C VAL A 100 12.90 -11.35 10.66
N TYR A 101 11.87 -10.98 11.42
CA TYR A 101 11.52 -9.57 11.64
C TYR A 101 12.32 -8.97 12.79
N VAL A 102 12.97 -7.83 12.55
CA VAL A 102 13.84 -7.16 13.53
C VAL A 102 13.11 -6.86 14.83
N HIS A 103 11.91 -6.27 14.74
CA HIS A 103 11.11 -5.94 15.93
C HIS A 103 10.65 -7.18 16.72
N ILE A 104 10.41 -8.32 16.05
CA ILE A 104 10.00 -9.55 16.73
C ILE A 104 11.17 -10.13 17.51
N GLU A 105 12.32 -10.28 16.86
CA GLU A 105 13.51 -10.86 17.50
C GLU A 105 14.08 -9.94 18.58
N GLY A 106 14.07 -8.62 18.35
CA GLY A 106 14.48 -7.65 19.35
C GLY A 106 13.64 -7.72 20.62
N LEU A 107 12.30 -7.73 20.50
CA LEU A 107 11.44 -7.82 21.68
C LEU A 107 11.50 -9.20 22.35
N ARG A 108 11.63 -10.29 21.58
CA ARG A 108 11.80 -11.66 22.12
C ARG A 108 13.09 -11.84 22.92
N ALA A 109 14.17 -11.21 22.47
CA ALA A 109 15.45 -11.25 23.17
C ALA A 109 15.39 -10.50 24.51
N CYS A 110 14.67 -9.37 24.56
CA CYS A 110 14.62 -8.50 25.73
C CYS A 110 13.50 -8.83 26.72
N THR A 111 12.40 -9.44 26.25
CA THR A 111 11.23 -9.72 27.07
C THR A 111 10.65 -11.10 26.77
N PRO A 112 10.37 -11.94 27.78
CA PRO A 112 9.71 -13.21 27.54
C PRO A 112 8.31 -12.96 26.96
N LYS A 113 7.96 -13.72 25.93
CA LYS A 113 6.60 -13.68 25.37
C LYS A 113 5.60 -14.08 26.47
N PRO A 114 4.58 -13.25 26.77
CA PRO A 114 3.57 -13.61 27.74
C PRO A 114 2.85 -14.92 27.40
N ILE A 115 2.51 -15.70 28.43
CA ILE A 115 1.94 -17.05 28.29
C ILE A 115 0.45 -17.00 27.88
N TYR A 116 -0.25 -15.89 28.10
CA TYR A 116 -1.66 -15.76 27.72
C TYR A 116 -1.85 -15.61 26.20
N ALA A 117 -2.96 -16.17 25.73
CA ALA A 117 -3.17 -16.43 24.32
C ALA A 117 -3.31 -15.16 23.46
N ASN A 118 -2.62 -15.18 22.32
CA ASN A 118 -2.77 -14.29 21.16
C ASN A 118 -2.24 -12.85 21.30
N VAL A 119 -1.01 -12.71 21.81
CA VAL A 119 -0.21 -11.49 21.69
C VAL A 119 0.78 -11.55 20.53
N SER A 120 0.99 -10.43 19.86
CA SER A 120 2.07 -10.20 18.91
C SER A 120 2.78 -8.87 19.21
N VAL A 121 3.92 -8.65 18.57
CA VAL A 121 4.71 -7.43 18.76
C VAL A 121 3.98 -6.26 18.10
N ASP A 122 3.84 -5.17 18.85
CA ASP A 122 3.19 -3.92 18.45
C ASP A 122 4.19 -2.76 18.56
N HIS A 123 4.17 -1.88 17.56
CA HIS A 123 4.91 -0.61 17.59
C HIS A 123 4.06 0.46 18.28
N ILE A 124 4.52 0.98 19.42
CA ILE A 124 3.79 1.95 20.24
C ILE A 124 3.52 3.24 19.44
N SER A 125 4.53 3.76 18.74
CA SER A 125 4.47 4.94 17.88
C SER A 125 3.83 4.67 16.51
N ARG A 126 3.69 3.38 16.14
CA ARG A 126 3.27 2.88 14.82
C ARG A 126 4.19 3.22 13.67
N ASP A 127 5.34 3.80 13.97
CA ASP A 127 6.42 3.82 13.01
C ASP A 127 6.97 2.40 12.92
N HIS A 128 6.59 1.69 11.86
CA HIS A 128 7.05 0.33 11.59
C HIS A 128 8.54 0.26 11.24
N THR A 129 9.21 1.40 11.05
CA THR A 129 10.65 1.49 10.83
C THR A 129 11.41 1.74 12.14
N ASP A 130 10.75 2.23 13.18
CA ASP A 130 11.33 2.44 14.50
C ASP A 130 11.29 1.15 15.31
N HIS A 131 12.37 0.39 15.22
CA HIS A 131 12.52 -0.89 15.89
C HIS A 131 13.15 -0.78 17.28
N ARG A 132 13.27 0.40 17.90
CA ARG A 132 13.89 0.54 19.24
C ARG A 132 13.04 -0.13 20.31
N LEU A 133 13.67 -0.70 21.35
CA LEU A 133 12.95 -1.50 22.36
C LEU A 133 11.85 -0.70 23.06
N GLU A 134 12.10 0.58 23.36
CA GLU A 134 11.13 1.50 23.97
C GLU A 134 9.86 1.72 23.12
N ASN A 135 9.93 1.42 21.83
CA ASN A 135 8.82 1.52 20.89
C ASN A 135 8.10 0.17 20.67
N LEU A 136 8.54 -0.92 21.31
CA LEU A 136 8.01 -2.26 21.10
C LEU A 136 7.31 -2.78 22.36
N ARG A 137 6.20 -3.50 22.16
CA ARG A 137 5.52 -4.22 23.26
C ARG A 137 4.79 -5.47 22.77
N TRP A 138 4.54 -6.40 23.69
CA TRP A 138 3.58 -7.48 23.47
C TRP A 138 2.17 -6.93 23.65
N ALA A 139 1.34 -7.02 22.61
CA ALA A 139 -0.04 -6.53 22.66
C ALA A 139 -1.01 -7.57 22.06
N PRO A 140 -2.21 -7.74 22.65
CA PRO A 140 -3.28 -8.50 22.02
C PRO A 140 -3.82 -7.75 20.79
N ALA A 141 -4.42 -8.48 19.85
CA ALA A 141 -4.99 -7.89 18.62
C ALA A 141 -5.98 -6.74 18.90
N SER A 142 -6.76 -6.82 19.98
CA SER A 142 -7.68 -5.75 20.39
C SER A 142 -6.97 -4.45 20.76
N LEU A 143 -5.83 -4.53 21.45
CA LEU A 143 -5.02 -3.37 21.80
C LEU A 143 -4.34 -2.80 20.55
N GLN A 144 -3.81 -3.66 19.66
CA GLN A 144 -3.25 -3.22 18.37
C GLN A 144 -4.30 -2.52 17.49
N CYS A 145 -5.54 -2.99 17.50
CA CYS A 145 -6.64 -2.32 16.80
C CYS A 145 -6.95 -0.93 17.38
N LYS A 146 -6.92 -0.75 18.70
CA LYS A 146 -7.07 0.57 19.35
C LYS A 146 -5.86 1.47 19.07
N ASN A 147 -4.68 0.86 19.03
CA ASN A 147 -3.44 1.46 18.58
C ASN A 147 -3.41 1.72 17.08
N ARG A 148 -4.44 1.37 16.31
CA ARG A 148 -4.67 1.96 15.01
C ARG A 148 -5.56 3.16 15.27
N HIS A 149 -5.04 4.37 15.08
CA HIS A 149 -5.89 5.53 14.83
C HIS A 149 -6.56 5.05 13.56
N THR A 150 -7.80 4.62 13.68
CA THR A 150 -8.71 4.69 12.56
C THR A 150 -8.51 6.12 12.10
N LYS A 151 -7.81 6.34 10.96
CA LYS A 151 -7.89 7.62 10.24
C LYS A 151 -9.35 7.97 10.39
N GLU A 152 -9.68 9.08 11.07
CA GLU A 152 -11.06 9.45 11.36
C GLU A 152 -11.82 9.07 10.11
N SER A 153 -12.65 8.02 10.19
CA SER A 153 -13.09 7.36 8.95
C SER A 153 -13.68 8.50 8.18
N LEU A 154 -13.14 8.79 6.99
CA LEU A 154 -13.51 9.96 6.21
C LEU A 154 -14.99 9.78 5.90
N ASP A 155 -15.84 10.19 6.82
CA ASP A 155 -17.29 10.24 6.74
C ASP A 155 -17.61 11.50 5.94
N THR A 156 -16.89 11.63 4.84
CA THR A 156 -16.85 12.76 3.91
C THR A 156 -17.96 12.64 2.88
N SER A 157 -18.76 11.58 2.96
CA SER A 157 -19.95 11.45 2.14
C SER A 157 -21.00 12.41 2.69
N ALA A 158 -21.02 13.62 2.12
CA ALA A 158 -22.14 14.52 2.28
C ALA A 158 -23.44 13.77 2.01
N ILE A 159 -24.46 14.06 2.82
CA ILE A 159 -25.74 13.36 2.79
C ILE A 159 -26.84 14.38 2.58
N GLN A 160 -27.84 14.01 1.80
CA GLN A 160 -29.09 14.76 1.74
C GLN A 160 -30.15 14.01 2.53
N ALA A 161 -30.91 14.74 3.34
CA ALA A 161 -32.06 14.22 4.04
C ALA A 161 -33.26 15.14 3.87
N LYS A 162 -34.46 14.56 3.81
CA LYS A 162 -35.72 15.32 3.90
C LYS A 162 -36.75 14.56 4.72
N LYS A 163 -37.56 15.29 5.47
CA LYS A 163 -38.79 14.79 6.07
C LYS A 163 -39.94 14.85 5.06
N ASP A 164 -41.04 14.14 5.31
CA ASP A 164 -42.20 14.23 4.44
C ASP A 164 -42.75 15.66 4.43
N GLY A 165 -42.95 16.23 3.24
CA GLY A 165 -43.40 17.62 3.07
C GLY A 165 -42.28 18.68 3.11
N GLU A 166 -41.04 18.31 3.45
CA GLU A 166 -39.91 19.23 3.51
C GLU A 166 -39.00 19.15 2.27
N GLU A 167 -38.20 20.19 2.06
CA GLU A 167 -37.15 20.23 1.06
C GLU A 167 -35.92 19.40 1.46
N TRP A 168 -35.07 19.09 0.49
CA TRP A 168 -33.81 18.38 0.75
C TRP A 168 -32.80 19.29 1.43
N LYS A 169 -32.39 18.94 2.65
CA LYS A 169 -31.27 19.57 3.34
C LYS A 169 -29.99 18.76 3.12
N THR A 170 -28.90 19.45 2.84
CA THR A 170 -27.57 18.84 2.66
C THR A 170 -26.76 19.00 3.93
N TYR A 171 -26.13 17.91 4.37
CA TYR A 171 -25.23 17.86 5.50
C TYR A 171 -23.84 17.46 4.98
N LYS A 172 -22.78 18.06 5.55
CA LYS A 172 -21.40 17.83 5.10
C LYS A 172 -20.94 16.41 5.35
N THR A 173 -21.45 15.79 6.41
CA THR A 173 -21.09 14.43 6.85
C THR A 173 -22.33 13.68 7.35
N ARG A 174 -22.25 12.34 7.43
CA ARG A 174 -23.32 11.57 8.08
C ARG A 174 -23.37 11.88 9.57
N LYS A 175 -22.22 12.13 10.19
CA LYS A 175 -22.10 12.56 11.58
C LYS A 175 -22.94 13.79 11.88
N GLU A 176 -22.79 14.83 11.08
CA GLU A 176 -23.55 16.06 11.22
C GLU A 176 -25.06 15.80 11.11
N PHE A 177 -25.49 14.98 10.14
CA PHE A 177 -26.91 14.62 10.02
C PHE A 177 -27.42 13.86 11.26
N VAL A 178 -26.71 12.82 11.70
CA VAL A 178 -27.11 12.04 12.89
C VAL A 178 -27.15 12.92 14.15
N GLN A 179 -26.18 13.82 14.32
CA GLN A 179 -26.14 14.79 15.41
C GLN A 179 -27.29 15.80 15.33
N SER A 180 -27.69 16.21 14.13
CA SER A 180 -28.85 17.11 13.95
C SER A 180 -30.18 16.48 14.39
N LEU A 181 -30.23 15.14 14.50
CA LEU A 181 -31.37 14.40 15.03
C LEU A 181 -31.27 14.14 16.55
N GLY A 182 -30.20 14.60 17.22
CA GLY A 182 -29.95 14.35 18.64
C GLY A 182 -29.57 12.90 18.97
N LEU A 183 -29.06 12.14 17.98
CA LEU A 183 -28.75 10.71 18.13
C LEU A 183 -27.25 10.47 18.39
N PRO A 184 -26.89 9.39 19.11
CA PRO A 184 -25.49 8.98 19.25
C PRO A 184 -24.96 8.46 17.90
N TYR A 185 -23.77 8.92 17.48
CA TYR A 185 -23.22 8.66 16.15
C TYR A 185 -23.02 7.16 15.84
N LEU A 186 -22.25 6.44 16.67
CA LEU A 186 -21.77 5.10 16.34
C LEU A 186 -22.88 4.04 16.13
N PRO A 187 -23.90 3.91 16.99
CA PRO A 187 -24.99 2.95 16.75
C PRO A 187 -25.87 3.35 15.56
N SER A 188 -26.04 4.66 15.35
CA SER A 188 -26.93 5.23 14.35
C SER A 188 -26.37 5.12 12.93
N CYS A 189 -25.05 5.10 12.76
CA CYS A 189 -24.40 5.01 11.45
C CYS A 189 -24.66 3.71 10.69
N ALA A 190 -24.77 2.58 11.41
CA ALA A 190 -25.08 1.29 10.80
C ALA A 190 -26.50 1.32 10.20
N ASN A 191 -27.47 1.78 11.00
CA ASN A 191 -28.86 1.93 10.58
C ASN A 191 -29.03 2.97 9.46
N LEU A 192 -28.29 4.08 9.51
CA LEU A 192 -28.27 5.08 8.45
C LEU A 192 -27.72 4.53 7.13
N SER A 193 -26.63 3.76 7.19
CA SER A 193 -26.05 3.15 5.99
C SER A 193 -27.02 2.15 5.34
N THR A 194 -27.69 1.33 6.16
CA THR A 194 -28.75 0.43 5.72
C THR A 194 -29.92 1.21 5.11
N ALA A 195 -30.33 2.31 5.73
CA ALA A 195 -31.42 3.15 5.23
C ALA A 195 -31.10 3.76 3.86
N ILE A 196 -29.88 4.29 3.68
CA ILE A 196 -29.40 4.81 2.39
C ILE A 196 -29.38 3.69 1.32
N SER A 197 -28.86 2.51 1.65
CA SER A 197 -28.75 1.39 0.71
C SER A 197 -30.11 0.82 0.29
N ASN A 198 -31.06 0.72 1.22
CA ASN A 198 -32.38 0.13 0.98
C ASN A 198 -33.41 1.17 0.54
N GLY A 199 -33.06 2.46 0.53
CA GLY A 199 -33.99 3.54 0.21
C GLY A 199 -35.14 3.70 1.23
N VAL A 200 -34.96 3.19 2.45
CA VAL A 200 -35.95 3.29 3.53
C VAL A 200 -35.73 4.57 4.35
N LYS A 201 -36.74 4.95 5.15
CA LYS A 201 -36.64 6.13 6.01
C LYS A 201 -35.71 5.85 7.20
N PHE A 202 -34.87 6.81 7.54
CA PHE A 202 -34.07 6.83 8.77
C PHE A 202 -34.67 7.88 9.72
N HIS A 203 -35.27 7.43 10.83
CA HIS A 203 -35.97 8.32 11.78
C HIS A 203 -36.94 9.29 11.09
N GLY A 204 -37.79 8.77 10.20
CA GLY A 204 -38.77 9.56 9.45
C GLY A 204 -38.20 10.34 8.24
N HIS A 205 -36.88 10.35 8.05
CA HIS A 205 -36.24 11.06 6.95
C HIS A 205 -35.93 10.13 5.78
N ARG A 206 -36.23 10.56 4.56
CA ARG A 206 -35.61 9.93 3.37
C ARG A 206 -34.19 10.44 3.27
N VAL A 207 -33.24 9.52 3.16
CA VAL A 207 -31.81 9.81 3.17
C VAL A 207 -31.15 9.27 1.92
N ARG A 208 -30.20 10.03 1.36
CA ARG A 208 -29.36 9.58 0.24
C ARG A 208 -27.99 10.23 0.31
N ASN A 209 -26.96 9.55 -0.16
CA ASN A 209 -25.67 10.22 -0.37
C ASN A 209 -25.88 11.37 -1.36
N LEU A 210 -25.22 12.51 -1.13
CA LEU A 210 -25.23 13.63 -2.05
C LEU A 210 -24.72 13.15 -3.40
N THR A 211 -25.49 13.43 -4.46
CA THR A 211 -25.04 13.19 -5.82
C THR A 211 -23.73 13.94 -6.01
N PRO A 212 -22.65 13.29 -6.48
CA PRO A 212 -21.40 14.02 -6.72
C PRO A 212 -21.70 15.17 -7.69
N THR A 213 -21.28 16.38 -7.33
CA THR A 213 -21.48 17.54 -8.20
C THR A 213 -20.60 17.41 -9.45
N GLY A 214 -21.08 17.90 -10.59
CA GLY A 214 -20.28 17.89 -11.82
C GLY A 214 -20.12 16.50 -12.46
N ILE A 215 -21.07 15.59 -12.28
CA ILE A 215 -21.08 14.25 -12.92
C ILE A 215 -21.53 14.24 -14.39
N GLY A 216 -22.01 15.38 -14.90
CA GLY A 216 -22.51 15.51 -16.27
C GLY A 216 -23.79 14.70 -16.51
N GLN A 217 -23.99 14.23 -17.74
CA GLN A 217 -25.17 13.44 -18.09
C GLN A 217 -25.17 12.05 -17.44
N LEU A 218 -26.36 11.48 -17.26
CA LEU A 218 -26.56 10.08 -16.91
C LEU A 218 -27.05 9.34 -18.15
N ARG A 219 -26.38 8.23 -18.50
CA ARG A 219 -26.85 7.34 -19.57
C ARG A 219 -27.06 5.92 -19.07
N PRO A 220 -28.13 5.23 -19.51
CA PRO A 220 -28.38 3.86 -19.12
C PRO A 220 -27.26 2.94 -19.60
N ILE A 221 -26.87 2.00 -18.74
CA ILE A 221 -26.02 0.87 -19.12
C ILE A 221 -26.95 -0.22 -19.66
N PRO A 222 -26.74 -0.75 -20.88
CA PRO A 222 -27.64 -1.76 -21.44
C PRO A 222 -27.71 -3.02 -20.55
N ALA A 223 -28.92 -3.53 -20.30
CA ALA A 223 -29.09 -4.78 -19.56
C ALA A 223 -28.42 -5.98 -20.24
N SER A 224 -28.23 -5.95 -21.56
CA SER A 224 -27.45 -6.96 -22.28
C SER A 224 -25.97 -7.04 -21.85
N VAL A 225 -25.46 -6.02 -21.16
CA VAL A 225 -24.07 -5.98 -20.64
C VAL A 225 -24.00 -6.49 -19.20
N VAL A 226 -24.97 -6.14 -18.35
CA VAL A 226 -24.91 -6.39 -16.89
C VAL A 226 -25.98 -7.35 -16.37
N GLY A 227 -26.87 -7.85 -17.23
CA GLY A 227 -27.96 -8.78 -16.91
C GLY A 227 -29.18 -8.15 -16.24
N ILE A 228 -29.10 -6.90 -15.76
CA ILE A 228 -30.14 -6.24 -14.98
C ILE A 228 -30.30 -4.77 -15.40
N ASP A 229 -31.55 -4.31 -15.55
CA ASP A 229 -31.87 -2.93 -15.88
C ASP A 229 -31.66 -1.94 -14.72
N GLY A 230 -31.71 -0.64 -15.03
CA GLY A 230 -31.73 0.45 -14.04
C GLY A 230 -30.35 0.97 -13.61
N TYR A 231 -29.27 0.38 -14.12
CA TYR A 231 -27.92 0.93 -13.96
C TYR A 231 -27.68 2.07 -14.95
N GLN A 232 -26.99 3.11 -14.50
CA GLN A 232 -26.60 4.25 -15.34
C GLN A 232 -25.15 4.64 -15.07
N ALA A 233 -24.42 5.08 -16.09
CA ALA A 233 -23.09 5.66 -15.94
C ALA A 233 -23.16 7.19 -15.99
N THR A 234 -22.26 7.85 -15.26
CA THR A 234 -22.05 9.29 -15.36
C THR A 234 -21.08 9.65 -16.49
N GLU A 235 -21.28 10.83 -17.08
CA GLU A 235 -20.39 11.36 -18.11
C GLU A 235 -19.01 11.70 -17.55
N PHE A 236 -18.98 12.22 -16.32
CA PHE A 236 -17.76 12.62 -15.61
C PHE A 236 -17.63 11.89 -14.27
N GLY A 237 -16.38 11.67 -13.84
CA GLY A 237 -16.02 11.09 -12.55
C GLY A 237 -16.05 9.56 -12.48
N GLY A 238 -16.56 8.86 -13.50
CA GLY A 238 -16.64 7.40 -13.51
C GLY A 238 -17.54 6.84 -12.40
N TYR A 239 -18.68 7.46 -12.14
CA TYR A 239 -19.66 6.95 -11.18
C TYR A 239 -20.70 6.09 -11.88
N ILE A 240 -21.13 5.04 -11.19
CA ILE A 240 -22.25 4.19 -11.60
C ILE A 240 -23.40 4.42 -10.63
N ARG A 241 -24.54 4.85 -11.17
CA ARG A 241 -25.81 4.93 -10.44
C ARG A 241 -26.49 3.56 -10.49
N ARG A 242 -26.79 3.02 -9.32
CA ARG A 242 -27.51 1.75 -9.13
C ARG A 242 -29.03 1.96 -9.27
N PRO A 243 -29.82 0.89 -9.48
CA PRO A 243 -31.28 0.99 -9.58
C PRO A 243 -31.96 1.64 -8.35
N ASN A 244 -31.39 1.47 -7.16
CA ASN A 244 -31.85 2.11 -5.92
C ASN A 244 -31.51 3.62 -5.83
N GLY A 245 -30.89 4.19 -6.87
CA GLY A 245 -30.51 5.60 -6.95
C GLY A 245 -29.17 5.98 -6.31
N THR A 246 -28.47 5.03 -5.67
CA THR A 246 -27.16 5.28 -5.07
C THR A 246 -26.04 5.32 -6.11
N TYR A 247 -24.98 6.08 -5.84
CA TYR A 247 -23.80 6.19 -6.71
C TYR A 247 -22.62 5.44 -6.12
N THR A 248 -21.80 4.82 -6.97
CA THR A 248 -20.53 4.19 -6.57
C THR A 248 -19.47 4.42 -7.65
N HIS A 249 -18.23 4.67 -7.23
CA HIS A 249 -17.07 4.67 -8.13
C HIS A 249 -16.38 3.29 -8.18
N GLY A 250 -16.95 2.29 -7.50
CA GLY A 250 -16.33 0.98 -7.33
C GLY A 250 -15.13 0.97 -6.38
N SER A 251 -14.30 -0.05 -6.51
CA SER A 251 -13.05 -0.22 -5.75
C SER A 251 -11.90 -0.37 -6.73
N LYS A 252 -10.73 0.22 -6.41
CA LYS A 252 -9.54 0.13 -7.26
C LYS A 252 -8.94 -1.28 -7.18
N GLU A 253 -8.75 -1.92 -8.32
CA GLU A 253 -8.09 -3.21 -8.40
C GLU A 253 -6.57 -3.06 -8.27
N SER A 254 -5.96 -3.82 -7.35
CA SER A 254 -4.53 -3.68 -7.02
C SER A 254 -3.60 -3.97 -8.19
N ARG A 255 -3.97 -4.92 -9.07
CA ARG A 255 -3.10 -5.38 -10.18
C ARG A 255 -3.15 -4.51 -11.43
N CYS A 256 -4.31 -3.94 -11.76
CA CYS A 256 -4.52 -3.24 -13.04
C CYS A 256 -4.93 -1.78 -12.87
N HIS A 257 -5.09 -1.32 -11.63
CA HIS A 257 -5.48 0.04 -11.25
C HIS A 257 -6.85 0.53 -11.74
N TYR A 258 -7.62 -0.29 -12.46
CA TYR A 258 -8.98 0.05 -12.83
C TYR A 258 -9.95 -0.09 -11.66
N TYR A 259 -10.98 0.75 -11.66
CA TYR A 259 -12.10 0.62 -10.75
C TYR A 259 -13.06 -0.49 -11.20
N LYS A 260 -13.52 -1.28 -10.24
CA LYS A 260 -14.52 -2.33 -10.43
C LYS A 260 -15.69 -2.23 -9.48
N ILE A 261 -16.87 -2.61 -9.96
CA ILE A 261 -18.09 -2.78 -9.17
C ILE A 261 -18.56 -4.23 -9.29
N ASN A 262 -19.19 -4.75 -8.24
CA ASN A 262 -19.88 -6.03 -8.32
C ASN A 262 -21.36 -5.77 -8.60
N ILE A 263 -21.87 -6.36 -9.68
CA ILE A 263 -23.30 -6.39 -10.03
C ILE A 263 -23.69 -7.85 -10.05
N ASP A 264 -24.65 -8.23 -9.21
CA ASP A 264 -25.16 -9.61 -9.10
C ASP A 264 -24.05 -10.68 -8.98
N GLY A 265 -23.11 -10.45 -8.06
CA GLY A 265 -21.96 -11.35 -7.84
C GLY A 265 -20.84 -11.27 -8.88
N SER A 266 -21.07 -10.61 -10.02
CA SER A 266 -20.10 -10.52 -11.12
C SER A 266 -19.32 -9.19 -11.11
N PRO A 267 -17.99 -9.21 -11.24
CA PRO A 267 -17.18 -8.00 -11.26
C PRO A 267 -17.16 -7.34 -12.65
N TYR A 268 -17.51 -6.05 -12.70
CA TYR A 268 -17.48 -5.23 -13.91
C TYR A 268 -16.51 -4.07 -13.76
N LYS A 269 -15.74 -3.77 -14.81
CA LYS A 269 -14.87 -2.60 -14.84
C LYS A 269 -15.67 -1.35 -15.17
N VAL A 270 -15.53 -0.32 -14.34
CA VAL A 270 -16.30 0.93 -14.46
C VAL A 270 -16.12 1.60 -15.82
N HIS A 271 -14.89 1.70 -16.33
CA HIS A 271 -14.63 2.31 -17.64
C HIS A 271 -15.30 1.58 -18.80
N ILE A 272 -15.41 0.24 -18.73
CA ILE A 272 -16.12 -0.54 -19.76
C ILE A 272 -17.61 -0.18 -19.72
N LEU A 273 -18.23 -0.16 -18.53
CA LEU A 273 -19.63 0.20 -18.36
C LEU A 273 -19.91 1.63 -18.85
N THR A 274 -19.06 2.59 -18.49
CA THR A 274 -19.17 3.97 -19.00
C THR A 274 -19.05 4.00 -20.52
N THR A 275 -18.15 3.21 -21.11
CA THR A 275 -17.99 3.17 -22.57
C THR A 275 -19.25 2.65 -23.25
N TYR A 276 -19.87 1.58 -22.74
CA TYR A 276 -21.15 1.11 -23.26
C TYR A 276 -22.27 2.15 -23.17
N ALA A 277 -22.37 2.85 -22.04
CA ALA A 277 -23.43 3.84 -21.82
C ALA A 277 -23.30 5.08 -22.73
N PHE A 278 -22.08 5.51 -23.05
CA PHE A 278 -21.85 6.75 -23.82
C PHE A 278 -21.45 6.54 -25.28
N HIS A 279 -20.77 5.44 -25.60
CA HIS A 279 -20.26 5.12 -26.94
C HIS A 279 -20.97 3.91 -27.57
N GLY A 280 -21.99 3.36 -26.89
CA GLY A 280 -22.79 2.26 -27.39
C GLY A 280 -22.06 0.91 -27.39
N SER A 281 -22.67 -0.05 -28.10
CA SER A 281 -22.13 -1.40 -28.22
C SER A 281 -20.76 -1.42 -28.88
N LYS A 282 -19.97 -2.40 -28.47
CA LYS A 282 -18.67 -2.71 -29.03
C LYS A 282 -18.74 -2.85 -30.57
N PRO A 283 -17.97 -2.07 -31.36
CA PRO A 283 -18.05 -2.11 -32.83
C PRO A 283 -17.62 -3.45 -33.44
N SER A 284 -16.72 -4.17 -32.78
CA SER A 284 -16.28 -5.51 -33.19
C SER A 284 -15.95 -6.38 -31.98
N PRO A 285 -15.98 -7.72 -32.07
CA PRO A 285 -15.58 -8.61 -30.98
C PRO A 285 -14.16 -8.37 -30.45
N ASN A 286 -13.28 -7.73 -31.22
CA ASN A 286 -11.88 -7.47 -30.87
C ASN A 286 -11.60 -6.06 -30.34
N SER A 287 -12.59 -5.17 -30.32
CA SER A 287 -12.44 -3.86 -29.72
C SER A 287 -12.20 -3.95 -28.20
N GLN A 288 -11.78 -2.88 -27.55
CA GLN A 288 -11.64 -2.78 -26.11
C GLN A 288 -11.77 -1.31 -25.75
N SER A 289 -12.22 -1.04 -24.52
CA SER A 289 -12.29 0.33 -24.04
C SER A 289 -10.87 0.83 -23.76
N ASN A 290 -10.55 2.02 -24.27
CA ASN A 290 -9.28 2.69 -24.08
C ASN A 290 -9.49 4.07 -23.45
N HIS A 291 -8.50 4.52 -22.68
CA HIS A 291 -8.40 5.88 -22.18
C HIS A 291 -7.54 6.72 -23.16
N LYS A 292 -8.12 7.75 -23.78
CA LYS A 292 -7.45 8.61 -24.78
C LYS A 292 -6.25 9.38 -24.23
N ARG A 293 -6.25 9.69 -22.93
CA ARG A 293 -5.10 10.31 -22.25
C ARG A 293 -4.11 9.28 -21.71
N GLY A 294 -4.40 7.99 -21.84
CA GLY A 294 -3.56 6.90 -21.36
C GLY A 294 -3.49 6.74 -19.84
N ALA A 295 -4.16 7.59 -19.06
CA ALA A 295 -4.14 7.52 -17.60
C ALA A 295 -5.14 6.48 -17.05
N ALA A 296 -4.75 5.21 -16.98
CA ALA A 296 -5.57 4.14 -16.39
C ALA A 296 -5.90 4.35 -14.89
N ASN A 297 -5.20 5.27 -14.23
CA ASN A 297 -5.39 5.63 -12.82
C ASN A 297 -6.48 6.69 -12.58
N GLY A 298 -6.96 7.34 -13.64
CA GLY A 298 -7.94 8.42 -13.56
C GLY A 298 -9.39 7.93 -13.42
N PRO A 299 -10.32 8.85 -13.12
CA PRO A 299 -11.75 8.57 -13.23
C PRO A 299 -12.10 8.14 -14.66
N ALA A 300 -13.10 7.26 -14.79
CA ALA A 300 -13.60 6.77 -16.06
C ALA A 300 -14.53 7.80 -16.72
N ASP A 301 -13.98 8.94 -17.13
CA ASP A 301 -14.71 10.01 -17.82
C ASP A 301 -15.09 9.59 -19.24
N ALA A 302 -16.36 9.67 -19.60
CA ALA A 302 -16.87 9.23 -20.90
C ALA A 302 -16.13 9.87 -22.09
N ARG A 303 -15.78 11.16 -21.99
CA ARG A 303 -15.05 11.89 -23.05
C ARG A 303 -13.64 11.36 -23.29
N ASP A 304 -13.02 10.82 -22.25
CA ASP A 304 -11.69 10.22 -22.29
C ASP A 304 -11.73 8.73 -22.70
N LEU A 305 -12.92 8.16 -22.90
CA LEU A 305 -13.08 6.78 -23.29
C LEU A 305 -13.40 6.64 -24.78
N GLU A 306 -13.01 5.52 -25.36
CA GLU A 306 -13.30 5.13 -26.74
C GLU A 306 -13.19 3.61 -26.94
N TRP A 307 -13.82 3.11 -28.00
CA TRP A 307 -13.60 1.75 -28.49
C TRP A 307 -12.45 1.74 -29.49
N VAL A 308 -11.42 0.94 -29.22
CA VAL A 308 -10.28 0.73 -30.13
C VAL A 308 -9.97 -0.75 -30.26
N THR A 309 -9.35 -1.16 -31.35
CA THR A 309 -8.77 -2.50 -31.49
C THR A 309 -7.55 -2.67 -30.58
N ARG A 310 -7.11 -3.92 -30.40
CA ARG A 310 -5.90 -4.21 -29.64
C ARG A 310 -4.66 -3.54 -30.23
N SER A 311 -4.50 -3.58 -31.55
CA SER A 311 -3.38 -2.96 -32.25
C SER A 311 -3.36 -1.45 -32.08
N GLU A 312 -4.52 -0.79 -32.20
CA GLU A 312 -4.65 0.66 -31.99
C GLU A 312 -4.33 1.04 -30.55
N ASN A 313 -4.81 0.29 -29.55
CA ASN A 313 -4.47 0.59 -28.16
C ASN A 313 -2.97 0.45 -27.87
N VAL A 314 -2.31 -0.57 -28.43
CA VAL A 314 -0.85 -0.73 -28.30
C VAL A 314 -0.12 0.42 -28.97
N GLN A 315 -0.54 0.82 -30.17
CA GLN A 315 0.04 1.96 -30.88
C GLN A 315 -0.15 3.26 -30.09
N HIS A 316 -1.36 3.50 -29.58
CA HIS A 316 -1.67 4.64 -28.73
C HIS A 316 -0.76 4.69 -27.49
N ALA A 317 -0.58 3.55 -26.80
CA ALA A 317 0.32 3.46 -25.65
C ALA A 317 1.79 3.79 -26.00
N HIS A 318 2.22 3.50 -27.23
CA HIS A 318 3.53 3.95 -27.74
C HIS A 318 3.54 5.46 -27.99
N ASP A 319 2.50 5.99 -28.63
CA ASP A 319 2.42 7.40 -29.02
C ASP A 319 2.37 8.33 -27.79
N VAL A 320 1.70 7.91 -26.71
CA VAL A 320 1.62 8.66 -25.44
C VAL A 320 2.75 8.32 -24.45
N GLY A 321 3.71 7.48 -24.84
CA GLY A 321 4.89 7.16 -24.02
C GLY A 321 4.62 6.28 -22.80
N LEU A 322 3.48 5.60 -22.72
CA LEU A 322 3.16 4.68 -21.60
C LEU A 322 3.91 3.36 -21.68
N ASN A 323 4.46 3.03 -22.85
CA ASN A 323 5.30 1.86 -22.98
C ASN A 323 6.71 2.11 -22.41
N THR A 324 6.81 2.02 -21.08
CA THR A 324 8.05 2.17 -20.32
C THR A 324 9.05 1.03 -20.52
N SER A 325 8.67 -0.03 -21.24
CA SER A 325 9.60 -1.10 -21.61
C SER A 325 10.63 -0.67 -22.65
N SER A 326 10.50 0.54 -23.20
CA SER A 326 11.49 1.16 -24.05
C SER A 326 12.73 1.55 -23.23
N ARG A 327 13.76 0.70 -23.30
CA ARG A 327 15.07 1.00 -22.73
C ARG A 327 15.94 1.65 -23.78
N ALA A 328 16.67 2.70 -23.38
CA ALA A 328 17.66 3.34 -24.24
C ALA A 328 18.74 2.33 -24.65
N VAL A 329 19.17 2.41 -25.90
CA VAL A 329 20.20 1.53 -26.47
C VAL A 329 21.33 2.34 -27.08
N VAL A 330 22.51 1.74 -27.17
CA VAL A 330 23.69 2.30 -27.83
C VAL A 330 24.09 1.37 -28.97
N ALA A 331 24.21 1.92 -30.17
CA ALA A 331 24.81 1.25 -31.32
C ALA A 331 26.31 1.54 -31.35
N ILE A 332 27.13 0.51 -31.59
CA ILE A 332 28.59 0.59 -31.66
C ILE A 332 29.03 -0.02 -33.00
N SER A 333 29.64 0.80 -33.87
CA SER A 333 30.18 0.38 -35.19
C SER A 333 31.43 1.20 -35.50
N ASP A 334 32.51 0.56 -35.93
CA ASP A 334 33.74 1.22 -36.43
C ASP A 334 34.23 2.39 -35.56
N ASN A 335 34.32 2.15 -34.24
CA ASN A 335 34.68 3.14 -33.21
C ASN A 335 33.71 4.33 -33.02
N THR A 336 32.56 4.32 -33.69
CA THR A 336 31.48 5.28 -33.44
C THR A 336 30.43 4.69 -32.51
N THR A 337 29.97 5.52 -31.56
CA THR A 337 28.88 5.16 -30.65
C THR A 337 27.72 6.12 -30.82
N LYS A 338 26.50 5.59 -30.99
CA LYS A 338 25.29 6.40 -31.08
C LYS A 338 24.23 5.91 -30.10
N ARG A 339 23.78 6.79 -29.21
CA ARG A 339 22.71 6.53 -28.25
C ARG A 339 21.35 6.81 -28.87
N PHE A 340 20.37 5.96 -28.54
CA PHE A 340 18.96 6.08 -28.91
C PHE A 340 18.10 5.98 -27.65
N SER A 341 16.99 6.70 -27.62
CA SER A 341 15.99 6.64 -26.54
C SER A 341 15.34 5.27 -26.43
N SER A 342 15.27 4.52 -27.52
CA SER A 342 14.74 3.15 -27.55
C SER A 342 15.35 2.33 -28.69
N SER A 343 15.21 1.01 -28.63
CA SER A 343 15.57 0.12 -29.74
C SER A 343 14.73 0.38 -31.00
N LEU A 344 13.48 0.86 -30.86
CA LEU A 344 12.64 1.20 -32.01
C LEU A 344 13.12 2.47 -32.73
N ASP A 345 13.60 3.47 -31.98
CA ASP A 345 14.19 4.67 -32.58
C ASP A 345 15.46 4.33 -33.36
N ALA A 346 16.24 3.38 -32.86
CA ALA A 346 17.38 2.85 -33.58
C ALA A 346 16.96 2.15 -34.89
N VAL A 347 15.91 1.31 -34.86
CA VAL A 347 15.36 0.67 -36.08
C VAL A 347 14.95 1.71 -37.11
N ARG A 348 14.23 2.77 -36.70
CA ARG A 348 13.81 3.86 -37.60
C ARG A 348 15.02 4.59 -38.19
N TYR A 349 16.03 4.89 -37.37
CA TYR A 349 17.24 5.59 -37.80
C TYR A 349 18.04 4.83 -38.87
N PHE A 350 18.22 3.52 -38.69
CA PHE A 350 18.97 2.68 -39.63
C PHE A 350 18.15 2.35 -40.88
N LYS A 351 16.83 2.16 -40.76
CA LYS A 351 15.93 1.97 -41.92
C LYS A 351 16.00 3.16 -42.89
N ALA A 352 16.02 4.39 -42.37
CA ALA A 352 16.17 5.60 -43.18
C ALA A 352 17.51 5.69 -43.95
N ARG A 353 18.50 4.86 -43.59
CA ARG A 353 19.82 4.76 -44.24
C ARG A 353 19.97 3.49 -45.11
N GLY A 354 18.87 2.80 -45.38
CA GLY A 354 18.88 1.55 -46.15
C GLY A 354 19.38 0.33 -45.36
N ILE A 355 19.63 0.46 -44.05
CA ILE A 355 20.10 -0.64 -43.20
C ILE A 355 18.90 -1.24 -42.47
N LYS A 356 18.51 -2.46 -42.86
CA LYS A 356 17.42 -3.20 -42.20
C LYS A 356 17.93 -3.87 -40.93
N VAL A 357 17.68 -3.23 -39.78
CA VAL A 357 17.90 -3.80 -38.44
C VAL A 357 16.58 -4.17 -37.78
N ASP A 358 16.54 -5.28 -37.06
CA ASP A 358 15.33 -5.78 -36.39
C ASP A 358 15.37 -5.53 -34.87
N ASN A 359 14.25 -5.07 -34.29
CA ASN A 359 14.15 -4.80 -32.85
C ASN A 359 14.51 -6.03 -31.98
N SER A 360 14.10 -7.22 -32.41
CA SER A 360 14.43 -8.49 -31.74
C SER A 360 15.94 -8.77 -31.74
N ALA A 361 16.63 -8.46 -32.83
CA ALA A 361 18.08 -8.67 -32.94
C ALA A 361 18.86 -7.66 -32.09
N ILE A 362 18.42 -6.39 -32.05
CA ILE A 362 18.97 -5.38 -31.13
C ILE A 362 18.84 -5.88 -29.69
N THR A 363 17.64 -6.32 -29.29
CA THR A 363 17.37 -6.83 -27.94
C THR A 363 18.20 -8.08 -27.61
N LYS A 364 18.36 -9.01 -28.56
CA LYS A 364 19.24 -10.18 -28.38
C LYS A 364 20.70 -9.76 -28.18
N SER A 365 21.15 -8.74 -28.92
CA SER A 365 22.51 -8.23 -28.80
C SER A 365 22.76 -7.51 -27.47
N CYS A 366 21.85 -6.63 -27.04
CA CYS A 366 21.94 -5.99 -25.71
C CYS A 366 21.92 -7.00 -24.54
N ASN A 367 21.33 -8.18 -24.73
CA ASN A 367 21.28 -9.25 -23.74
C ASN A 367 22.45 -10.26 -23.86
N GLY A 368 23.44 -9.99 -24.72
CA GLY A 368 24.59 -10.87 -24.93
C GLY A 368 24.25 -12.20 -25.64
N LYS A 369 23.02 -12.36 -26.15
CA LYS A 369 22.60 -13.57 -26.89
C LYS A 369 23.05 -13.55 -28.35
N GLN A 370 23.49 -12.39 -28.83
CA GLN A 370 23.99 -12.19 -30.19
C GLN A 370 25.13 -11.17 -30.13
N LYS A 371 26.29 -11.48 -30.74
CA LYS A 371 27.45 -10.57 -30.67
C LYS A 371 27.18 -9.23 -31.36
N SER A 372 26.64 -9.27 -32.57
CA SER A 372 26.30 -8.08 -33.36
C SER A 372 25.14 -8.38 -34.31
N HIS A 373 24.51 -7.34 -34.84
CA HIS A 373 23.50 -7.45 -35.90
C HIS A 373 23.85 -6.48 -37.02
N LYS A 374 24.07 -7.00 -38.24
CA LYS A 374 24.48 -6.22 -39.42
C LYS A 374 25.77 -5.42 -39.18
N GLY A 375 26.76 -6.04 -38.53
CA GLY A 375 28.04 -5.40 -38.19
C GLY A 375 27.97 -4.46 -36.97
N ILE A 376 26.78 -4.14 -36.47
CA ILE A 376 26.59 -3.22 -35.36
C ILE A 376 26.43 -3.99 -34.05
N THR A 377 27.20 -3.62 -33.03
CA THR A 377 27.06 -4.15 -31.66
C THR A 377 26.08 -3.28 -30.88
N TRP A 378 25.21 -3.89 -30.08
CA TRP A 378 24.18 -3.18 -29.33
C TRP A 378 24.32 -3.42 -27.82
N ALA A 379 24.18 -2.36 -27.04
CA ALA A 379 24.16 -2.41 -25.58
C ALA A 379 23.02 -1.57 -25.03
N TYR A 380 22.51 -1.89 -23.84
CA TYR A 380 21.63 -0.99 -23.13
C TYR A 380 22.41 0.20 -22.58
N ALA A 381 21.82 1.38 -22.67
CA ALA A 381 22.51 2.63 -22.35
C ALA A 381 22.65 2.88 -20.83
N ASP A 382 22.04 2.02 -20.01
CA ASP A 382 22.18 1.93 -18.55
C ASP A 382 23.25 0.90 -18.12
N GLY A 383 23.92 0.24 -19.08
CA GLY A 383 24.96 -0.77 -18.83
C GLY A 383 24.45 -2.13 -18.35
N THR A 384 23.15 -2.31 -18.11
CA THR A 384 22.65 -3.59 -17.59
C THR A 384 22.50 -4.61 -18.70
N THR A 385 23.28 -5.69 -18.65
CA THR A 385 23.08 -6.88 -19.47
C THR A 385 22.21 -7.86 -18.69
N THR A 386 21.11 -8.35 -19.25
CA THR A 386 20.37 -9.47 -18.62
C THR A 386 21.12 -10.78 -18.88
N SER A 387 22.34 -10.88 -18.36
CA SER A 387 23.00 -12.18 -18.26
C SER A 387 22.23 -12.99 -17.21
N ARG A 388 21.19 -13.71 -17.65
CA ARG A 388 20.85 -14.97 -16.97
C ARG A 388 22.11 -15.82 -17.11
N LYS A 389 22.95 -15.82 -16.07
CA LYS A 389 24.08 -16.75 -15.92
C LYS A 389 23.56 -18.14 -16.31
N ARG A 390 23.89 -18.62 -17.51
CA ARG A 390 23.87 -20.05 -17.77
C ARG A 390 25.00 -20.59 -16.90
N LYS A 391 24.66 -21.34 -15.86
CA LYS A 391 25.58 -22.36 -15.31
C LYS A 391 25.89 -23.26 -16.51
N PHE A 392 27.02 -23.02 -17.17
CA PHE A 392 27.72 -24.12 -17.81
C PHE A 392 28.31 -24.90 -16.65
N ILE A 393 27.90 -26.16 -16.55
CA ILE A 393 28.60 -27.15 -15.77
C ILE A 393 29.92 -27.31 -16.52
N ASP A 394 31.02 -27.01 -15.84
CA ASP A 394 32.36 -27.33 -16.30
C ASP A 394 32.47 -28.86 -16.24
N ASP A 395 32.45 -29.51 -17.41
CA ASP A 395 32.95 -30.87 -17.58
C ASP A 395 34.38 -30.74 -18.14
N GLU A 396 35.37 -30.81 -17.25
CA GLU A 396 36.72 -31.33 -17.50
C GLU A 396 36.96 -32.54 -16.60
#